data_AF-A0A358AT33-F1
#
_entry.id   AF-A0A358AT33-F1
#
_cell.length_a   1.000
_cell.length_b   1.000
_cell.length_c   1.000
_cell.angle_alpha   90.00
_cell.angle_beta   90.00
_cell.angle_gamma   90.00
#
_symmetry.space_group_name_H-M   'P 1'
#
loop_
_entity.id
_entity.type
_entity.pdbx_description
1 polymer ?
#
loop_
_entity_poly.entity_id
_entity_poly.type
_entity_poly.pdbx_seq_one_letter_code
_entity_poly.pdbx_strand_id
1 'polypeptide(L)'
;MKPLLSYELKKILKRPFTLVVCFACIGICVLIGISSAMEQMAYAWGPDVYGSYEAIPENELARAQNTFGLVGPADGALVFHGPDAIRIDKENTKPFEGVWDSERLAAMASEYLAYKNDPSLYTDELDMDAIIMREWTLGEEMDGQSAAQYSAENPIYKMKPEFEYGKWQEWQTVEYLLDDIVLNADGDAKSFEEAFPLVEEPAVYEYHQGPLTATQAQGIFVGMLALLMLVAGLSPVFSDEVACRTEPMLLAAKYGRDKLVRAKLLSGLLFALGALAVLTLINVLLCGAFYGFGGYNMPVQLEPVNYSVPFAFTYGEYMLALIGMQALGLTAMAALVLLLSTLFRSAIPVIFTTGVFSFVVMLLSNAEAAVPVYISQTLPPGAAMPTALLYEGLTPGWGALAVPQWALAVLISAAALVLSILAVLRKYRRVSRV
;
A
#
# COMPACT_ATOMS: atom_id res chain seq x y z
N MET A 1 -30.23 21.81 -10.24
CA MET A 1 -29.40 20.76 -9.62
C MET A 1 -28.08 21.34 -9.10
N LYS A 2 -27.27 22.00 -9.93
CA LYS A 2 -26.00 22.65 -9.53
C LYS A 2 -26.02 23.48 -8.23
N PRO A 3 -26.98 24.41 -8.00
CA PRO A 3 -26.98 25.22 -6.76
C PRO A 3 -27.25 24.39 -5.50
N LEU A 4 -28.13 23.38 -5.58
CA LEU A 4 -28.42 22.45 -4.48
C LEU A 4 -27.22 21.58 -4.14
N LEU A 5 -26.52 21.08 -5.17
CA LEU A 5 -25.32 20.27 -4.99
C LEU A 5 -24.21 21.05 -4.29
N SER A 6 -23.93 22.27 -4.75
CA SER A 6 -22.93 23.14 -4.12
C SER A 6 -23.30 23.49 -2.68
N TYR A 7 -24.59 23.71 -2.40
CA TYR A 7 -25.08 23.97 -1.05
C TYR A 7 -24.87 22.78 -0.11
N GLU A 8 -25.28 21.57 -0.49
CA GLU A 8 -25.12 20.38 0.35
C GLU A 8 -23.65 20.01 0.55
N LEU A 9 -22.81 20.14 -0.48
CA LEU A 9 -21.37 19.92 -0.34
C LEU A 9 -20.73 20.93 0.63
N LYS A 10 -21.08 22.23 0.51
CA LYS A 10 -20.63 23.25 1.46
C LYS A 10 -21.14 22.98 2.87
N LYS A 11 -22.36 22.45 3.01
CA LYS A 11 -22.93 22.09 4.31
C LYS A 11 -22.13 20.98 4.99
N ILE A 12 -21.71 19.95 4.25
CA ILE A 12 -20.83 18.89 4.77
C ILE A 12 -19.49 19.50 5.20
N LEU A 13 -18.85 20.29 4.33
CA LEU A 13 -17.52 20.86 4.57
C LEU A 13 -17.47 21.96 5.64
N LYS A 14 -18.60 22.56 6.03
CA LYS A 14 -18.65 23.60 7.08
C LYS A 14 -18.92 23.05 8.48
N ARG A 15 -19.16 21.74 8.62
CA ARG A 15 -19.40 21.13 9.93
C ARG A 15 -18.08 21.11 10.72
N PRO A 16 -18.07 21.62 11.97
CA PRO A 16 -16.84 21.70 12.76
C PRO A 16 -16.25 20.31 13.01
N PHE A 17 -17.09 19.32 13.34
CA PHE A 17 -16.65 17.94 13.54
C PHE A 17 -16.01 17.34 12.28
N THR A 18 -16.63 17.52 11.11
CA THR A 18 -16.10 17.04 9.82
C THR A 18 -14.76 17.71 9.49
N LEU A 19 -14.64 19.02 9.70
CA LEU A 19 -13.39 19.74 9.48
C LEU A 19 -12.27 19.24 10.39
N VAL A 20 -12.55 19.05 11.69
CA VAL A 20 -11.57 18.52 12.64
C VAL A 20 -11.07 17.15 12.21
N VAL A 21 -11.97 16.24 11.81
CA VAL A 21 -11.57 14.90 11.33
C VAL A 21 -10.77 15.01 10.02
N CYS A 22 -11.19 15.84 9.06
CA CYS A 22 -10.43 16.04 7.82
C CYS A 22 -9.02 16.58 8.08
N PHE A 23 -8.87 17.60 8.93
CA PHE A 23 -7.55 18.13 9.28
C PHE A 23 -6.70 17.11 10.04
N ALA A 24 -7.29 16.35 10.96
CA ALA A 24 -6.60 15.29 11.68
C ALA A 24 -6.11 14.20 10.72
N CYS A 25 -6.97 13.69 9.82
CA CYS A 25 -6.61 12.68 8.85
C CYS A 25 -5.56 13.18 7.84
N ILE A 26 -5.64 14.44 7.38
CA ILE A 26 -4.59 15.05 6.55
C ILE A 26 -3.28 15.14 7.31
N GLY A 27 -3.31 15.60 8.57
CA GLY A 27 -2.13 15.68 9.43
C GLY A 27 -1.49 14.31 9.68
N ILE A 28 -2.30 13.29 9.96
CA ILE A 28 -1.84 11.90 10.14
C ILE A 28 -1.23 11.37 8.83
N CYS A 29 -1.86 11.63 7.68
CA CYS A 29 -1.31 11.22 6.38
C CYS A 29 0.07 11.84 6.12
N VAL A 30 0.24 13.12 6.44
CA VAL A 30 1.54 13.81 6.32
C VAL A 30 2.56 13.25 7.32
N LEU A 31 2.16 13.03 8.57
CA LEU A 31 3.03 12.49 9.61
C LEU A 31 3.53 11.08 9.26
N ILE A 32 2.63 10.20 8.81
CA ILE A 32 2.99 8.83 8.40
C ILE A 32 3.92 8.87 7.18
N GLY A 33 3.64 9.71 6.18
CA GLY A 33 4.51 9.82 5.00
C GLY A 33 5.90 10.39 5.32
N ILE A 34 6.00 11.30 6.30
CA ILE A 34 7.29 11.78 6.78
C ILE A 34 7.97 10.70 7.63
N SER A 35 7.25 10.04 8.54
CA SER A 35 7.84 9.01 9.40
C SER A 35 8.37 7.84 8.56
N SER A 36 7.63 7.37 7.57
CA SER A 36 8.10 6.32 6.65
C SER A 36 9.38 6.73 5.93
N ALA A 37 9.45 7.99 5.48
CA ALA A 37 10.65 8.52 4.84
C ALA A 37 11.82 8.68 5.82
N MET A 38 11.58 8.94 7.11
CA MET A 38 12.63 9.07 8.13
C MET A 38 13.08 7.73 8.73
N GLU A 39 12.18 6.76 8.79
CA GLU A 39 12.42 5.41 9.31
C GLU A 39 13.24 4.57 8.33
N GLN A 40 13.31 4.97 7.06
CA GLN A 40 14.14 4.27 6.09
C GLN A 40 15.59 4.27 6.55
N MET A 41 16.17 3.08 6.53
CA MET A 41 17.54 2.84 6.96
C MET A 41 18.34 2.37 5.75
N ALA A 42 19.56 2.88 5.65
CA ALA A 42 20.59 2.27 4.83
C ALA A 42 21.80 2.08 5.72
N TYR A 43 22.45 0.94 5.61
CA TYR A 43 23.70 0.73 6.30
C TYR A 43 24.81 1.26 5.38
N ALA A 44 25.79 2.00 5.91
CA ALA A 44 27.07 2.15 5.24
C ALA A 44 28.17 2.02 6.28
N TRP A 45 29.20 1.24 5.98
CA TRP A 45 30.24 0.95 6.95
C TRP A 45 31.36 1.97 6.77
N GLY A 46 31.82 2.57 7.88
CA GLY A 46 32.75 3.71 7.82
C GLY A 46 34.15 3.31 7.34
N PRO A 47 34.93 4.24 6.75
CA PRO A 47 36.28 3.98 6.25
C PRO A 47 37.31 3.65 7.34
N ASP A 48 37.00 3.93 8.62
CA ASP A 48 37.92 3.69 9.74
C ASP A 48 37.97 2.22 10.20
N VAL A 49 37.16 1.34 9.62
CA VAL A 49 37.16 -0.09 9.95
C VAL A 49 37.80 -0.93 8.84
N TYR A 50 37.59 -0.65 7.56
CA TYR A 50 38.28 -1.35 6.46
C TYR A 50 38.61 -0.43 5.29
N GLY A 51 39.89 -0.43 4.91
CA GLY A 51 40.46 0.51 3.98
C GLY A 51 40.03 0.30 2.52
N SER A 52 39.93 1.44 1.82
CA SER A 52 39.81 1.64 0.37
C SER A 52 38.41 1.60 -0.26
N TYR A 53 37.63 2.64 0.03
CA TYR A 53 36.99 3.47 -1.00
C TYR A 53 37.10 4.94 -0.54
N GLU A 54 37.11 5.91 -1.47
CA GLU A 54 37.35 7.33 -1.18
C GLU A 54 36.61 7.78 0.09
N ALA A 55 37.38 8.27 1.07
CA ALA A 55 36.89 8.65 2.38
C ALA A 55 35.56 9.41 2.26
N ILE A 56 34.50 8.86 2.87
CA ILE A 56 33.28 9.61 3.15
C ILE A 56 33.75 10.94 3.77
N PRO A 57 33.49 12.10 3.14
CA PRO A 57 34.01 13.38 3.62
C PRO A 57 33.69 13.53 5.11
N GLU A 58 34.60 14.03 5.94
CA GLU A 58 34.45 14.16 7.40
C GLU A 58 33.09 14.75 7.85
N ASN A 59 32.48 15.57 6.98
CA ASN A 59 31.16 16.18 7.15
C ASN A 59 29.98 15.19 7.10
N GLU A 60 30.09 14.11 6.34
CA GLU A 60 29.10 13.05 6.16
C GLU A 60 29.16 12.04 7.33
N LEU A 61 30.37 11.75 7.85
CA LEU A 61 30.59 10.95 9.07
C LEU A 61 29.96 11.63 10.30
N ALA A 62 30.13 12.95 10.42
CA ALA A 62 29.53 13.76 11.47
C ALA A 62 27.99 13.87 11.34
N ARG A 63 27.43 13.68 10.14
CA ARG A 63 25.97 13.63 9.90
C ARG A 63 25.36 12.30 10.34
N ALA A 64 25.99 11.18 9.99
CA ALA A 64 25.57 9.86 10.44
C ALA A 64 25.57 9.75 11.98
N GLN A 65 26.61 10.29 12.64
CA GLN A 65 26.71 10.29 14.10
C GLN A 65 25.67 11.18 14.83
N ASN A 66 25.16 12.22 14.17
CA ASN A 66 24.20 13.16 14.76
C ASN A 66 22.72 12.78 14.51
N THR A 67 22.46 11.78 13.66
CA THR A 67 21.11 11.36 13.30
C THR A 67 20.73 10.14 14.14
N PHE A 68 20.02 10.36 15.25
CA PHE A 68 19.50 9.31 16.14
C PHE A 68 20.50 8.27 16.70
N GLY A 69 21.75 8.68 16.97
CA GLY A 69 22.54 8.18 18.11
C GLY A 69 22.60 6.67 18.38
N LEU A 70 22.58 5.81 17.36
CA LEU A 70 22.78 4.37 17.52
C LEU A 70 23.80 3.87 16.49
N VAL A 71 25.02 3.69 16.99
CA VAL A 71 25.93 2.65 16.47
C VAL A 71 25.17 1.32 16.63
N GLY A 72 24.93 0.61 15.53
CA GLY A 72 24.35 -0.74 15.58
C GLY A 72 25.24 -1.71 16.37
N PRO A 73 24.74 -2.88 16.78
CA PRO A 73 25.43 -3.75 17.72
C PRO A 73 26.78 -4.21 17.16
N ALA A 74 27.83 -4.07 17.97
CA ALA A 74 29.16 -4.66 17.88
C ALA A 74 30.18 -4.18 16.81
N ASP A 75 29.86 -3.86 15.55
CA ASP A 75 30.90 -3.92 14.50
C ASP A 75 31.19 -2.64 13.67
N GLY A 76 30.83 -1.44 14.14
CA GLY A 76 31.29 -0.19 13.49
C GLY A 76 30.54 0.23 12.21
N ALA A 77 29.34 -0.31 11.99
CA ALA A 77 28.41 0.16 10.96
C ALA A 77 27.94 1.60 11.23
N LEU A 78 27.94 2.47 10.22
CA LEU A 78 27.17 3.72 10.26
C LEU A 78 25.78 3.40 9.71
N VAL A 79 24.76 3.57 10.54
CA VAL A 79 23.37 3.48 10.08
C VAL A 79 22.96 4.87 9.61
N PHE A 80 22.67 4.99 8.32
CA PHE A 80 22.09 6.18 7.73
C PHE A 80 20.58 6.08 7.85
N HIS A 81 19.95 7.17 8.24
CA HIS A 81 18.51 7.28 8.35
C HIS A 81 17.98 8.35 7.42
N GLY A 82 16.77 8.14 6.95
CA GLY A 82 16.01 9.16 6.25
C GLY A 82 16.63 9.58 4.91
N PRO A 83 16.84 10.89 4.65
CA PRO A 83 17.29 11.36 3.34
C PRO A 83 18.64 10.80 2.88
N ASP A 84 19.58 10.56 3.81
CA ASP A 84 20.89 10.00 3.46
C ASP A 84 20.78 8.51 3.11
N ALA A 85 19.86 7.77 3.76
CA ALA A 85 19.55 6.40 3.39
C ALA A 85 18.95 6.30 1.98
N ILE A 86 18.01 7.19 1.66
CA ILE A 86 17.42 7.30 0.31
C ILE A 86 18.49 7.59 -0.75
N ARG A 87 19.47 8.43 -0.41
CA ARG A 87 20.57 8.76 -1.33
C ARG A 87 21.46 7.54 -1.63
N ILE A 88 21.82 6.78 -0.59
CA ILE A 88 22.61 5.55 -0.72
C ILE A 88 21.84 4.51 -1.55
N ASP A 89 20.55 4.30 -1.24
CA ASP A 89 19.67 3.39 -1.97
C ASP A 89 19.62 3.73 -3.48
N LYS A 90 19.49 5.02 -3.82
CA LYS A 90 19.59 5.49 -5.22
C LYS A 90 20.95 5.21 -5.85
N GLU A 91 22.04 5.38 -5.11
CA GLU A 91 23.39 5.12 -5.60
C GLU A 91 23.60 3.63 -5.88
N ASN A 92 23.14 2.77 -4.99
CA ASN A 92 23.20 1.31 -5.13
C ASN A 92 22.32 0.78 -6.27
N THR A 93 21.23 1.48 -6.60
CA THR A 93 20.35 1.09 -7.71
C THR A 93 20.94 1.42 -9.09
N LYS A 94 21.78 2.47 -9.21
CA LYS A 94 22.31 2.96 -10.50
C LYS A 94 22.97 1.90 -11.40
N PRO A 95 23.78 0.95 -10.90
CA PRO A 95 24.39 -0.08 -11.74
C PRO A 95 23.37 -0.97 -12.46
N PHE A 96 22.19 -1.13 -11.86
CA PHE A 96 21.12 -1.99 -12.37
C PHE A 96 20.13 -1.24 -13.25
N GLU A 97 20.16 0.09 -13.27
CA GLU A 97 19.27 0.89 -14.11
C GLU A 97 19.46 0.63 -15.61
N GLY A 98 18.38 0.81 -16.36
CA GLY A 98 18.33 0.72 -17.81
C GLY A 98 17.59 -0.50 -18.31
N VAL A 99 17.90 -0.88 -19.54
CA VAL A 99 17.19 -1.92 -20.26
C VAL A 99 17.69 -3.30 -19.82
N TRP A 100 16.77 -4.17 -19.45
CA TRP A 100 16.97 -5.57 -19.09
C TRP A 100 16.46 -6.42 -20.25
N ASP A 101 17.38 -7.16 -20.86
CA ASP A 101 17.13 -8.19 -21.84
C ASP A 101 17.71 -9.52 -21.33
N SER A 102 17.45 -10.59 -22.08
CA SER A 102 17.91 -11.95 -21.76
C SER A 102 19.43 -12.03 -21.58
N GLU A 103 20.20 -11.25 -22.36
CA GLU A 103 21.66 -11.21 -22.27
C GLU A 103 22.14 -10.55 -20.97
N ARG A 104 21.59 -9.38 -20.64
CA ARG A 104 21.92 -8.66 -19.40
C ARG A 104 21.49 -9.45 -18.17
N LEU A 105 20.30 -10.07 -18.19
CA LEU A 105 19.80 -10.87 -17.07
C LEU A 105 20.72 -12.08 -16.80
N ALA A 106 21.13 -12.80 -17.86
CA ALA A 106 22.06 -13.91 -17.74
C ALA A 106 23.45 -13.45 -17.26
N ALA A 107 23.94 -12.31 -17.75
CA ALA A 107 25.20 -11.74 -17.30
C ALA A 107 25.15 -11.39 -15.80
N MET A 108 24.09 -10.71 -15.35
CA MET A 108 23.89 -10.36 -13.94
C MET A 108 23.79 -11.60 -13.05
N ALA A 109 23.02 -12.61 -13.46
CA ALA A 109 22.92 -13.87 -12.72
C ALA A 109 24.28 -14.56 -12.60
N SER A 110 25.08 -14.58 -13.67
CA SER A 110 26.41 -15.17 -13.64
C SER A 110 27.39 -14.41 -12.75
N GLU A 111 27.37 -13.07 -12.76
CA GLU A 111 28.22 -12.25 -11.91
C GLU A 111 27.81 -12.39 -10.43
N TYR A 112 26.50 -12.39 -10.16
CA TYR A 112 25.96 -12.60 -8.82
C TYR A 112 26.33 -13.97 -8.26
N LEU A 113 26.21 -15.06 -9.05
CA LEU A 113 26.62 -16.40 -8.62
C LEU A 113 28.13 -16.52 -8.42
N ALA A 114 28.94 -15.90 -9.28
CA ALA A 114 30.39 -15.88 -9.14
C ALA A 114 30.80 -15.16 -7.84
N TYR A 115 30.08 -14.09 -7.48
CA TYR A 115 30.25 -13.41 -6.21
C TYR A 115 29.75 -14.27 -5.05
N LYS A 116 28.48 -14.67 -5.04
CA LYS A 116 27.83 -15.45 -3.96
C LYS A 116 28.53 -16.76 -3.61
N ASN A 117 29.16 -17.42 -4.58
CA ASN A 117 29.83 -18.70 -4.36
C ASN A 117 31.34 -18.57 -4.11
N ASP A 118 31.90 -17.36 -4.06
CA ASP A 118 33.32 -17.17 -3.80
C ASP A 118 33.63 -17.45 -2.31
N PRO A 119 34.36 -18.55 -1.99
CA PRO A 119 34.66 -18.92 -0.61
C PRO A 119 35.55 -17.90 0.11
N SER A 120 36.21 -17.01 -0.63
CA SER A 120 37.04 -15.96 -0.05
C SER A 120 36.20 -14.88 0.64
N LEU A 121 34.93 -14.71 0.26
CA LEU A 121 34.04 -13.67 0.79
C LEU A 121 33.39 -14.00 2.13
N TYR A 122 33.32 -15.28 2.50
CA TYR A 122 32.58 -15.74 3.68
C TYR A 122 33.52 -16.22 4.80
N THR A 123 33.07 -16.04 6.03
CA THR A 123 33.68 -16.62 7.24
C THR A 123 33.16 -18.05 7.46
N ASP A 124 33.76 -18.77 8.40
CA ASP A 124 33.27 -20.10 8.81
C ASP A 124 32.08 -20.01 9.80
N GLU A 125 31.63 -18.80 10.17
CA GLU A 125 30.51 -18.57 11.09
C GLU A 125 29.18 -18.43 10.33
N LEU A 126 28.11 -19.03 10.85
CA LEU A 126 26.76 -18.89 10.29
C LEU A 126 26.13 -17.54 10.68
N ASP A 127 25.41 -16.92 9.75
CA ASP A 127 24.61 -15.71 9.95
C ASP A 127 23.14 -16.08 10.23
N MET A 128 22.83 -16.26 11.52
CA MET A 128 21.50 -16.62 11.97
C MET A 128 20.47 -15.50 11.78
N ASP A 129 20.90 -14.23 11.78
CA ASP A 129 20.01 -13.09 11.65
C ASP A 129 19.56 -12.92 10.19
N ALA A 130 20.48 -13.14 9.23
CA ALA A 130 20.14 -13.19 7.80
C ALA A 130 19.14 -14.32 7.47
N ILE A 131 19.29 -15.48 8.10
CA ILE A 131 18.37 -16.62 7.94
C ILE A 131 16.96 -16.26 8.43
N ILE A 132 16.85 -15.69 9.63
CA ILE A 132 15.57 -15.31 10.22
C ILE A 132 14.90 -14.19 9.42
N MET A 133 15.68 -13.18 9.00
CA MET A 133 15.16 -12.04 8.24
C MET A 133 14.63 -12.47 6.87
N ARG A 134 15.32 -13.37 6.16
CA ARG A 134 14.89 -13.92 4.86
C ARG A 134 13.48 -14.53 4.93
N GLU A 135 13.22 -15.36 5.93
CA GLU A 135 11.94 -16.04 6.11
C GLU A 135 10.84 -15.06 6.54
N TRP A 136 11.18 -14.10 7.42
CA TRP A 136 10.28 -13.02 7.81
C TRP A 136 9.79 -12.19 6.61
N THR A 137 10.67 -11.88 5.66
CA THR A 137 10.29 -11.15 4.43
C THR A 137 9.40 -11.96 3.49
N LEU A 138 9.45 -13.29 3.54
CA LEU A 138 8.59 -14.18 2.75
C LEU A 138 7.20 -14.42 3.40
N GLY A 139 6.96 -13.82 4.56
CA GLY A 139 5.69 -13.94 5.28
C GLY A 139 5.55 -15.22 6.10
N GLU A 140 6.62 -15.99 6.26
CA GLU A 140 6.69 -17.14 7.16
C GLU A 140 7.48 -16.76 8.42
N GLU A 141 6.81 -16.66 9.57
CA GLU A 141 7.51 -16.44 10.84
C GLU A 141 8.28 -17.70 11.24
N MET A 142 9.61 -17.68 11.16
CA MET A 142 10.47 -18.75 11.64
C MET A 142 11.02 -18.48 13.04
N ASP A 143 10.84 -19.44 13.95
CA ASP A 143 11.48 -19.40 15.27
C ASP A 143 12.95 -19.82 15.21
N GLY A 144 13.72 -19.49 16.25
CA GLY A 144 15.17 -19.74 16.26
C GLY A 144 15.58 -21.22 16.21
N GLN A 145 14.70 -22.16 16.55
CA GLN A 145 14.99 -23.59 16.45
C GLN A 145 14.76 -24.10 15.01
N SER A 146 13.71 -23.60 14.36
CA SER A 146 13.41 -23.84 12.95
C SER A 146 14.49 -23.22 12.06
N ALA A 147 14.99 -22.03 12.42
CA ALA A 147 16.13 -21.38 11.75
C ALA A 147 17.41 -22.20 11.87
N ALA A 148 17.67 -22.82 13.02
CA ALA A 148 18.83 -23.69 13.19
C ALA A 148 18.74 -24.99 12.36
N GLN A 149 17.54 -25.56 12.21
CA GLN A 149 17.32 -26.69 11.30
C GLN A 149 17.49 -26.30 9.83
N TYR A 150 16.89 -25.18 9.42
CA TYR A 150 17.03 -24.66 8.06
C TYR A 150 18.48 -24.31 7.72
N SER A 151 19.22 -23.71 8.66
CA SER A 151 20.65 -23.41 8.53
C SER A 151 21.51 -24.66 8.28
N ALA A 152 21.13 -25.80 8.85
CA ALA A 152 21.83 -27.06 8.63
C ALA A 152 21.60 -27.61 7.22
N GLU A 153 20.47 -27.28 6.60
CA GLU A 153 20.14 -27.64 5.21
C GLU A 153 20.66 -26.61 4.21
N ASN A 154 20.68 -25.32 4.58
CA ASN A 154 21.08 -24.17 3.77
C ASN A 154 21.98 -23.23 4.59
N PRO A 155 23.30 -23.49 4.65
CA PRO A 155 24.20 -22.69 5.48
C PRO A 155 24.41 -21.30 4.87
N ILE A 156 23.93 -20.26 5.57
CA ILE A 156 24.25 -18.86 5.27
C ILE A 156 25.38 -18.44 6.20
N TYR A 157 26.55 -18.12 5.64
CA TYR A 157 27.73 -17.72 6.40
C TYR A 157 27.86 -16.20 6.49
N LYS A 158 28.41 -15.68 7.60
CA LYS A 158 28.71 -14.25 7.73
C LYS A 158 29.79 -13.86 6.71
N MET A 159 29.62 -12.71 6.07
CA MET A 159 30.65 -12.17 5.17
C MET A 159 31.90 -11.74 5.94
N LYS A 160 33.07 -11.82 5.29
CA LYS A 160 34.33 -11.37 5.85
C LYS A 160 34.40 -9.84 5.90
N PRO A 161 34.90 -9.27 7.00
CA PRO A 161 35.05 -7.83 7.17
C PRO A 161 35.88 -7.08 6.12
N GLU A 162 36.76 -7.78 5.40
CA GLU A 162 37.67 -7.18 4.40
C GLU A 162 37.05 -7.05 3.00
N PHE A 163 35.97 -7.79 2.73
CA PHE A 163 35.19 -7.74 1.48
C PHE A 163 33.88 -6.95 1.68
N GLU A 164 33.72 -6.36 2.86
CA GLU A 164 32.44 -5.96 3.40
C GLU A 164 31.77 -4.85 2.58
N TYR A 165 30.51 -5.16 2.25
CA TYR A 165 29.41 -4.25 2.01
C TYR A 165 29.40 -3.38 0.76
N GLY A 166 30.51 -2.89 0.19
CA GLY A 166 30.43 -2.03 -1.00
C GLY A 166 29.74 -2.73 -2.19
N LYS A 167 30.27 -3.90 -2.57
CA LYS A 167 29.70 -4.70 -3.67
C LYS A 167 28.46 -5.47 -3.25
N TRP A 168 28.37 -5.93 -1.99
CA TRP A 168 27.18 -6.62 -1.51
C TRP A 168 25.96 -5.69 -1.42
N GLN A 169 26.13 -4.42 -1.02
CA GLN A 169 25.08 -3.41 -1.01
C GLN A 169 24.55 -3.07 -2.39
N GLU A 170 25.39 -3.13 -3.42
CA GLU A 170 24.92 -3.06 -4.81
C GLU A 170 23.97 -4.23 -5.08
N TRP A 171 24.38 -5.47 -4.78
CA TRP A 171 23.53 -6.64 -5.03
C TRP A 171 22.28 -6.71 -4.16
N GLN A 172 22.26 -6.15 -2.94
CA GLN A 172 21.08 -6.16 -2.06
C GLN A 172 19.80 -5.67 -2.75
N THR A 173 19.90 -4.68 -3.64
CA THR A 173 18.76 -4.12 -4.37
C THR A 173 18.07 -5.14 -5.29
N VAL A 174 18.83 -6.08 -5.84
CA VAL A 174 18.33 -7.11 -6.78
C VAL A 174 18.48 -8.53 -6.26
N GLU A 175 19.07 -8.74 -5.08
CA GLU A 175 19.38 -10.04 -4.50
C GLU A 175 18.12 -10.91 -4.40
N TYR A 176 17.06 -10.39 -3.80
CA TYR A 176 15.78 -11.10 -3.70
C TYR A 176 15.18 -11.42 -5.06
N LEU A 177 15.26 -10.49 -6.01
CA LEU A 177 14.78 -10.70 -7.36
C LEU A 177 15.60 -11.80 -8.07
N LEU A 178 16.92 -11.80 -7.88
CA LEU A 178 17.80 -12.79 -8.49
C LEU A 178 17.61 -14.17 -7.88
N ASP A 179 17.63 -14.28 -6.56
CA ASP A 179 17.52 -15.55 -5.86
C ASP A 179 16.15 -16.23 -6.04
N ASP A 180 15.06 -15.45 -5.95
CA ASP A 180 13.72 -16.02 -5.85
C ASP A 180 13.03 -16.13 -7.23
N ILE A 181 13.37 -15.21 -8.14
CA ILE A 181 12.68 -15.10 -9.43
C ILE A 181 13.59 -15.55 -10.58
N VAL A 182 14.83 -15.05 -10.66
CA VAL A 182 15.71 -15.26 -11.83
C VAL A 182 16.45 -16.59 -11.79
N LEU A 183 16.88 -17.04 -10.62
CA LEU A 183 17.64 -18.28 -10.45
C LEU A 183 16.70 -19.48 -10.23
N ASN A 184 17.13 -20.64 -10.73
CA ASN A 184 16.57 -21.93 -10.37
C ASN A 184 17.15 -22.42 -9.04
N ALA A 185 16.46 -23.37 -8.40
CA ALA A 185 16.94 -24.02 -7.18
C ALA A 185 18.33 -24.69 -7.36
N ASP A 186 18.66 -25.12 -8.58
CA ASP A 186 19.95 -25.74 -8.92
C ASP A 186 21.08 -24.71 -9.15
N GLY A 187 20.77 -23.41 -9.09
CA GLY A 187 21.71 -22.31 -9.34
C GLY A 187 21.85 -21.89 -10.81
N ASP A 188 21.10 -22.49 -11.73
CA ASP A 188 21.06 -22.08 -13.14
C ASP A 188 20.11 -20.88 -13.35
N ALA A 189 20.48 -19.93 -14.21
CA ALA A 189 19.62 -18.80 -14.55
C ALA A 189 18.44 -19.23 -15.43
N LYS A 190 17.22 -18.83 -15.08
CA LYS A 190 16.03 -18.95 -15.92
C LYS A 190 16.14 -18.05 -17.15
N SER A 191 15.41 -18.41 -18.20
CA SER A 191 15.21 -17.50 -19.32
C SER A 191 14.37 -16.29 -18.89
N PHE A 192 14.49 -15.15 -19.59
CA PHE A 192 13.72 -13.95 -19.26
C PHE A 192 12.21 -14.21 -19.27
N GLU A 193 11.70 -14.92 -20.28
CA GLU A 193 10.28 -15.27 -20.40
C GLU A 193 9.79 -16.20 -19.26
N GLU A 194 10.67 -17.05 -18.74
CA GLU A 194 10.36 -17.94 -17.62
C GLU A 194 10.40 -17.21 -16.28
N ALA A 195 11.37 -16.31 -16.10
CA ALA A 195 11.49 -15.47 -14.90
C ALA A 195 10.39 -14.40 -14.84
N PHE A 196 9.98 -13.83 -15.98
CA PHE A 196 9.02 -12.74 -16.05
C PHE A 196 7.97 -12.98 -17.15
N PRO A 197 7.04 -13.93 -16.97
CA PRO A 197 6.10 -14.34 -18.02
C PRO A 197 5.11 -13.24 -18.44
N LEU A 198 4.91 -12.22 -17.61
CA LEU A 198 4.01 -11.11 -17.86
C LEU A 198 4.72 -9.83 -18.33
N VAL A 199 6.06 -9.82 -18.37
CA VAL A 199 6.84 -8.65 -18.71
C VAL A 199 7.32 -8.77 -20.15
N GLU A 200 7.01 -7.76 -20.98
CA GLU A 200 7.49 -7.72 -22.36
C GLU A 200 9.00 -7.37 -22.38
N GLU A 201 9.77 -8.15 -23.15
CA GLU A 201 11.19 -7.89 -23.36
C GLU A 201 11.38 -6.83 -24.49
N PRO A 202 12.26 -5.84 -24.31
CA PRO A 202 13.09 -5.62 -23.15
C PRO A 202 12.43 -4.74 -22.08
N ALA A 203 12.66 -5.08 -20.81
CA ALA A 203 12.08 -4.36 -19.68
C ALA A 203 12.95 -3.20 -19.23
N VAL A 204 12.35 -2.14 -18.70
CA VAL A 204 13.09 -1.01 -18.13
C VAL A 204 13.12 -1.14 -16.61
N TYR A 205 14.33 -1.22 -16.04
CA TYR A 205 14.57 -1.17 -14.59
C TYR A 205 15.05 0.22 -14.20
N GLU A 206 14.38 0.84 -13.23
CA GLU A 206 14.65 2.19 -12.75
C GLU A 206 14.52 2.21 -11.22
N TYR A 207 15.09 3.23 -10.58
CA TYR A 207 14.81 3.50 -9.17
C TYR A 207 13.30 3.67 -8.92
N HIS A 208 12.70 2.71 -8.19
CA HIS A 208 11.24 2.57 -8.04
C HIS A 208 10.76 2.63 -6.58
N GLN A 209 11.63 2.97 -5.62
CA GLN A 209 11.25 3.05 -4.21
C GLN A 209 10.12 4.06 -3.95
N GLY A 210 10.12 5.18 -4.67
CA GLY A 210 9.05 6.19 -4.60
C GLY A 210 7.67 5.63 -4.95
N PRO A 211 7.45 5.09 -6.17
CA PRO A 211 6.20 4.44 -6.52
C PRO A 211 5.88 3.21 -5.66
N LEU A 212 6.88 2.43 -5.21
CA LEU A 212 6.68 1.31 -4.30
C LEU A 212 6.09 1.76 -2.96
N THR A 213 6.73 2.69 -2.27
CA THR A 213 6.23 3.25 -1.01
C THR A 213 4.86 3.92 -1.21
N ALA A 214 4.67 4.64 -2.32
CA ALA A 214 3.40 5.28 -2.63
C ALA A 214 2.25 4.27 -2.80
N THR A 215 2.49 3.15 -3.50
CA THR A 215 1.46 2.11 -3.73
C THR A 215 1.15 1.33 -2.45
N GLN A 216 2.15 1.01 -1.62
CA GLN A 216 1.95 0.42 -0.30
C GLN A 216 1.14 1.34 0.64
N ALA A 217 1.51 2.62 0.72
CA ALA A 217 0.79 3.61 1.51
C ALA A 217 -0.64 3.85 0.99
N GLN A 218 -0.81 3.79 -0.34
CA GLN A 218 -2.11 3.94 -0.98
C GLN A 218 -3.07 2.83 -0.56
N GLY A 219 -2.61 1.59 -0.35
CA GLY A 219 -3.44 0.44 0.03
C GLY A 219 -4.26 0.64 1.32
N ILE A 220 -3.68 0.32 2.48
CA ILE A 220 -4.41 0.36 3.77
C ILE A 220 -4.54 1.78 4.31
N PHE A 221 -3.43 2.52 4.34
CA PHE A 221 -3.33 3.75 5.12
C PHE A 221 -4.21 4.87 4.55
N VAL A 222 -4.07 5.17 3.25
CA VAL A 222 -4.91 6.18 2.59
C VAL A 222 -6.39 5.77 2.61
N GLY A 223 -6.68 4.49 2.34
CA GLY A 223 -8.03 3.94 2.39
C GLY A 223 -8.73 4.11 3.74
N MET A 224 -8.03 3.79 4.84
CA MET A 224 -8.53 3.95 6.20
C MET A 224 -8.81 5.40 6.56
N LEU A 225 -7.90 6.32 6.24
CA LEU A 225 -8.10 7.75 6.50
C LEU A 225 -9.28 8.31 5.69
N ALA A 226 -9.42 7.89 4.43
CA ALA A 226 -10.55 8.28 3.59
C ALA A 226 -11.89 7.77 4.14
N LEU A 227 -11.94 6.54 4.65
CA LEU A 227 -13.11 5.97 5.32
C LEU A 227 -13.49 6.75 6.58
N LEU A 228 -12.51 7.14 7.41
CA LEU A 228 -12.77 7.96 8.60
C LEU A 228 -13.36 9.33 8.25
N MET A 229 -12.79 10.03 7.25
CA MET A 229 -13.34 11.30 6.77
C MET A 229 -14.78 11.12 6.26
N LEU A 230 -15.03 10.06 5.47
CA LEU A 230 -16.33 9.73 4.91
C LEU A 230 -17.37 9.49 6.02
N VAL A 231 -17.08 8.64 6.99
CA VAL A 231 -18.00 8.34 8.10
C VAL A 231 -18.31 9.60 8.89
N ALA A 232 -17.31 10.43 9.21
CA ALA A 232 -17.51 11.68 9.94
C ALA A 232 -18.33 12.72 9.17
N GLY A 233 -18.13 12.82 7.85
CA GLY A 233 -18.81 13.79 6.99
C GLY A 233 -20.26 13.41 6.65
N LEU A 234 -20.51 12.11 6.40
CA LEU A 234 -21.78 11.63 5.87
C LEU A 234 -22.78 11.21 6.94
N SER A 235 -22.31 10.76 8.11
CA SER A 235 -23.19 10.34 9.21
C SER A 235 -24.28 11.35 9.57
N PRO A 236 -24.01 12.68 9.65
CA PRO A 236 -25.01 13.65 10.03
C PRO A 236 -25.90 14.14 8.87
N VAL A 237 -25.71 13.69 7.62
CA VAL A 237 -26.38 14.26 6.42
C VAL A 237 -27.91 14.12 6.46
N PHE A 238 -28.42 12.99 6.93
CA PHE A 238 -29.86 12.76 7.12
C PHE A 238 -30.22 12.66 8.60
N SER A 239 -29.36 12.08 9.44
CA SER A 239 -29.67 11.84 10.85
C SER A 239 -29.94 13.13 11.63
N ASP A 240 -29.26 14.24 11.30
CA ASP A 240 -29.51 15.55 11.94
C ASP A 240 -30.90 16.09 11.61
N GLU A 241 -31.39 15.85 10.39
CA GLU A 241 -32.70 16.33 9.97
C GLU A 241 -33.83 15.52 10.61
N VAL A 242 -33.57 14.22 10.83
CA VAL A 242 -34.44 13.36 11.62
C VAL A 242 -34.41 13.78 13.09
N ALA A 243 -33.24 14.09 13.64
CA ALA A 243 -33.06 14.56 15.02
C ALA A 243 -33.81 15.87 15.29
N CYS A 244 -33.62 16.86 14.42
CA CYS A 244 -34.24 18.18 14.51
C CYS A 244 -35.71 18.22 14.06
N ARG A 245 -36.28 17.09 13.62
CA ARG A 245 -37.64 16.98 13.07
C ARG A 245 -37.91 17.94 11.91
N THR A 246 -36.87 18.33 11.16
CA THR A 246 -36.97 19.22 10.01
C THR A 246 -37.25 18.45 8.71
N GLU A 247 -37.06 17.13 8.73
CA GLU A 247 -37.30 16.24 7.59
C GLU A 247 -38.72 16.41 6.98
N PRO A 248 -39.84 16.42 7.73
CA PRO A 248 -41.17 16.62 7.13
C PRO A 248 -41.33 18.00 6.46
N MET A 249 -40.71 19.05 7.03
CA MET A 249 -40.75 20.40 6.45
C MET A 249 -39.97 20.47 5.14
N LEU A 250 -38.79 19.84 5.10
CA LEU A 250 -37.98 19.73 3.89
C LEU A 250 -38.72 18.93 2.81
N LEU A 251 -39.40 17.84 3.18
CA LEU A 251 -40.19 17.03 2.25
C LEU A 251 -41.47 17.71 1.75
N ALA A 252 -42.02 18.68 2.49
CA ALA A 252 -43.15 19.49 2.01
C ALA A 252 -42.73 20.52 0.95
N ALA A 253 -41.43 20.86 0.86
CA ALA A 253 -40.92 21.81 -0.12
C ALA A 253 -40.98 21.26 -1.56
N LYS A 254 -41.22 22.15 -2.54
CA LYS A 254 -41.37 21.84 -3.98
C LYS A 254 -40.29 20.92 -4.57
N TYR A 255 -39.06 20.97 -4.04
CA TYR A 255 -37.92 20.16 -4.51
C TYR A 255 -37.35 19.20 -3.48
N GLY A 256 -37.98 19.08 -2.30
CA GLY A 256 -37.45 18.31 -1.18
C GLY A 256 -37.44 16.79 -1.36
N ARG A 257 -38.43 16.24 -2.06
CA ARG A 257 -38.65 14.77 -2.14
C ARG A 257 -37.79 14.04 -3.17
N ASP A 258 -37.22 14.74 -4.14
CA ASP A 258 -36.45 14.13 -5.23
C ASP A 258 -35.13 14.86 -5.48
N LYS A 259 -35.18 16.14 -5.87
CA LYS A 259 -33.96 16.91 -6.20
C LYS A 259 -33.04 17.11 -4.99
N LEU A 260 -33.59 17.35 -3.80
CA LEU A 260 -32.78 17.51 -2.58
C LEU A 260 -32.11 16.19 -2.17
N VAL A 261 -32.86 15.08 -2.14
CA VAL A 261 -32.32 13.75 -1.79
C VAL A 261 -31.21 13.35 -2.77
N ARG A 262 -31.43 13.52 -4.08
CA ARG A 262 -30.38 13.27 -5.09
C ARG A 262 -29.18 14.19 -4.95
N ALA A 263 -29.38 15.46 -4.57
CA ALA A 263 -28.29 16.39 -4.34
C ALA A 263 -27.41 15.94 -3.16
N LYS A 264 -28.02 15.44 -2.08
CA LYS A 264 -27.31 14.90 -0.91
C LYS A 264 -26.53 13.62 -1.23
N LEU A 265 -27.15 12.71 -1.96
CA LEU A 265 -26.47 11.49 -2.42
C LEU A 265 -25.25 11.86 -3.27
N LEU A 266 -25.43 12.73 -4.26
CA LEU A 266 -24.34 13.13 -5.15
C LEU A 266 -23.25 13.95 -4.43
N SER A 267 -23.62 14.85 -3.50
CA SER A 267 -22.63 15.57 -2.68
C SER A 267 -21.85 14.63 -1.78
N GLY A 268 -22.48 13.59 -1.24
CA GLY A 268 -21.81 12.62 -0.39
C GLY A 268 -20.82 11.74 -1.16
N LEU A 269 -21.19 11.31 -2.37
CA LEU A 269 -20.27 10.59 -3.27
C LEU A 269 -19.10 11.48 -3.70
N LEU A 270 -19.36 12.74 -4.06
CA LEU A 270 -18.30 13.70 -4.40
C LEU A 270 -17.37 13.99 -3.21
N PHE A 271 -17.91 14.05 -2.00
CA PHE A 271 -17.10 14.21 -0.79
C PHE A 271 -16.17 13.01 -0.57
N ALA A 272 -16.67 11.78 -0.74
CA ALA A 272 -15.86 10.56 -0.65
C ALA A 272 -14.72 10.54 -1.68
N LEU A 273 -15.03 10.84 -2.95
CA LEU A 273 -14.02 10.90 -4.02
C LEU A 273 -13.03 12.06 -3.81
N GLY A 274 -13.49 13.20 -3.32
CA GLY A 274 -12.64 14.34 -2.99
C GLY A 274 -11.67 14.04 -1.84
N ALA A 275 -12.14 13.35 -0.80
CA ALA A 275 -11.30 12.92 0.31
C ALA A 275 -10.19 11.97 -0.15
N LEU A 276 -10.54 10.97 -0.97
CA LEU A 276 -9.57 10.07 -1.60
C LEU A 276 -8.56 10.85 -2.45
N ALA A 277 -9.04 11.72 -3.34
CA ALA A 277 -8.17 12.49 -4.24
C ALA A 277 -7.16 13.38 -3.48
N VAL A 278 -7.58 14.02 -2.39
CA VAL A 278 -6.70 14.86 -1.56
C VAL A 278 -5.64 14.00 -0.87
N LEU A 279 -6.03 12.88 -0.25
CA LEU A 279 -5.09 12.01 0.45
C LEU A 279 -4.10 11.34 -0.52
N THR A 280 -4.57 10.85 -1.67
CA THR A 280 -3.72 10.31 -2.72
C THR A 280 -2.75 11.35 -3.27
N LEU A 281 -3.20 12.59 -3.47
CA LEU A 281 -2.32 13.67 -3.92
C LEU A 281 -1.21 13.95 -2.89
N ILE A 282 -1.56 14.00 -1.60
CA ILE A 282 -0.57 14.18 -0.52
C ILE A 282 0.43 13.02 -0.51
N ASN A 283 -0.06 11.79 -0.63
CA ASN A 283 0.77 10.58 -0.66
C ASN A 283 1.78 10.63 -1.82
N VAL A 284 1.32 10.89 -3.05
CA VAL A 284 2.18 10.98 -4.24
C VAL A 284 3.19 12.13 -4.12
N LEU A 285 2.76 13.29 -3.62
CA LEU A 285 3.66 14.45 -3.48
C LEU A 285 4.73 14.23 -2.40
N LEU A 286 4.38 13.59 -1.28
CA LEU A 286 5.35 13.26 -0.24
C LEU A 286 6.37 12.23 -0.75
N CYS A 287 5.89 11.13 -1.36
CA CYS A 287 6.78 10.12 -1.92
C CYS A 287 7.67 10.72 -3.02
N GLY A 288 7.10 11.52 -3.92
CA GLY A 288 7.86 12.21 -4.96
C GLY A 288 8.85 13.25 -4.44
N ALA A 289 8.58 13.89 -3.29
CA ALA A 289 9.49 14.85 -2.68
C ALA A 289 10.72 14.20 -2.03
N PHE A 290 10.57 13.03 -1.41
CA PHE A 290 11.67 12.31 -0.77
C PHE A 290 12.41 11.39 -1.75
N TYR A 291 11.68 10.55 -2.47
CA TYR A 291 12.20 9.50 -3.33
C TYR A 291 12.38 9.93 -4.79
N GLY A 292 11.66 10.95 -5.24
CA GLY A 292 11.61 11.34 -6.65
C GLY A 292 10.42 10.73 -7.40
N PHE A 293 10.17 11.24 -8.61
CA PHE A 293 9.03 10.83 -9.46
C PHE A 293 9.42 9.81 -10.55
N GLY A 294 10.59 9.18 -10.45
CA GLY A 294 11.04 8.13 -11.38
C GLY A 294 10.43 6.76 -11.08
N GLY A 295 10.65 5.77 -11.97
CA GLY A 295 10.26 4.38 -11.72
C GLY A 295 8.80 4.01 -11.98
N TYR A 296 7.93 4.97 -12.33
CA TYR A 296 6.51 4.69 -12.61
C TYR A 296 6.27 3.83 -13.87
N ASN A 297 7.23 3.80 -14.79
CA ASN A 297 7.17 2.99 -16.01
C ASN A 297 7.74 1.59 -15.84
N MET A 298 8.36 1.30 -14.69
CA MET A 298 8.90 -0.03 -14.40
C MET A 298 7.74 -1.04 -14.22
N PRO A 299 7.82 -2.23 -14.84
CA PRO A 299 6.89 -3.33 -14.59
C PRO A 299 6.88 -3.70 -13.11
N VAL A 300 5.69 -3.86 -12.52
CA VAL A 300 5.57 -4.13 -11.08
C VAL A 300 6.17 -5.48 -10.68
N GLN A 301 6.22 -6.45 -11.59
CA GLN A 301 6.78 -7.78 -11.34
C GLN A 301 8.29 -7.80 -11.16
N LEU A 302 8.99 -6.75 -11.55
CA LEU A 302 10.43 -6.63 -11.30
C LEU A 302 10.73 -6.29 -9.83
N GLU A 303 9.70 -6.16 -8.99
CA GLU A 303 9.80 -6.07 -7.54
C GLU A 303 9.21 -7.34 -6.89
N PRO A 304 9.98 -8.09 -6.08
CA PRO A 304 9.57 -9.39 -5.54
C PRO A 304 8.22 -9.36 -4.81
N VAL A 305 7.97 -8.30 -4.02
CA VAL A 305 6.71 -8.14 -3.27
C VAL A 305 5.47 -8.08 -4.18
N ASN A 306 5.65 -7.65 -5.44
CA ASN A 306 4.58 -7.51 -6.42
C ASN A 306 4.60 -8.59 -7.51
N TYR A 307 5.46 -9.60 -7.41
CA TYR A 307 5.58 -10.65 -8.42
C TYR A 307 4.27 -11.41 -8.68
N SER A 308 3.47 -11.60 -7.62
CA SER A 308 2.16 -12.29 -7.66
C SER A 308 1.02 -11.49 -8.31
N VAL A 309 1.30 -10.29 -8.86
CA VAL A 309 0.29 -9.50 -9.59
C VAL A 309 0.09 -10.12 -10.99
N PRO A 310 -1.12 -10.64 -11.32
CA PRO A 310 -1.40 -11.38 -12.56
C PRO A 310 -1.67 -10.45 -13.74
N PHE A 311 -1.19 -9.20 -13.70
CA PHE A 311 -1.41 -8.19 -14.72
C PHE A 311 -0.09 -7.56 -15.12
N ALA A 312 0.18 -7.50 -16.42
CA ALA A 312 1.31 -6.79 -17.00
C ALA A 312 1.14 -5.26 -16.83
N PHE A 313 1.30 -4.78 -15.59
CA PHE A 313 1.15 -3.39 -15.22
C PHE A 313 2.50 -2.74 -14.95
N THR A 314 2.63 -1.50 -15.39
CA THR A 314 3.60 -0.57 -14.83
C THR A 314 3.17 -0.11 -13.44
N TYR A 315 4.09 0.42 -12.64
CA TYR A 315 3.75 1.02 -11.34
C TYR A 315 2.68 2.12 -11.43
N GLY A 316 2.69 2.92 -12.50
CA GLY A 316 1.66 3.93 -12.75
C GLY A 316 0.27 3.33 -12.96
N GLU A 317 0.18 2.28 -13.77
CA GLU A 317 -1.09 1.58 -14.03
C GLU A 317 -1.59 0.84 -12.79
N TYR A 318 -0.67 0.20 -12.04
CA TYR A 318 -0.99 -0.45 -10.78
C TYR A 318 -1.55 0.56 -9.75
N MET A 319 -0.92 1.74 -9.64
CA MET A 319 -1.41 2.81 -8.79
C MET A 319 -2.82 3.28 -9.18
N LEU A 320 -3.09 3.43 -10.48
CA LEU A 320 -4.42 3.78 -10.99
C LEU A 320 -5.46 2.70 -10.69
N ALA A 321 -5.09 1.42 -10.81
CA ALA A 321 -5.95 0.30 -10.47
C ALA A 321 -6.32 0.30 -8.97
N LEU A 322 -5.35 0.53 -8.08
CA LEU A 322 -5.58 0.67 -6.64
C LEU A 322 -6.52 1.84 -6.32
N ILE A 323 -6.30 3.01 -6.93
CA ILE A 323 -7.16 4.19 -6.75
C ILE A 323 -8.58 3.90 -7.26
N GLY A 324 -8.72 3.20 -8.40
CA GLY A 324 -10.00 2.80 -8.96
C GLY A 324 -10.79 1.88 -8.02
N MET A 325 -10.13 0.87 -7.46
CA MET A 325 -10.73 -0.03 -6.48
C MET A 325 -11.17 0.71 -5.22
N GLN A 326 -10.31 1.60 -4.70
CA GLN A 326 -10.64 2.41 -3.53
C GLN A 326 -11.81 3.35 -3.78
N ALA A 327 -11.88 3.99 -4.95
CA ALA A 327 -12.99 4.84 -5.33
C ALA A 327 -14.32 4.07 -5.35
N LEU A 328 -14.31 2.83 -5.86
CA LEU A 328 -15.49 1.95 -5.84
C LEU A 328 -15.88 1.56 -4.41
N GLY A 329 -14.93 1.11 -3.59
CA GLY A 329 -15.19 0.75 -2.19
C GLY A 329 -15.72 1.92 -1.37
N LEU A 330 -15.10 3.10 -1.50
CA LEU A 330 -15.50 4.32 -0.79
C LEU A 330 -16.87 4.83 -1.24
N THR A 331 -17.18 4.80 -2.54
CA THR A 331 -18.51 5.24 -3.01
C THR A 331 -19.61 4.28 -2.54
N ALA A 332 -19.36 2.97 -2.55
CA ALA A 332 -20.26 1.97 -1.99
C ALA A 332 -20.48 2.21 -0.48
N MET A 333 -19.40 2.45 0.27
CA MET A 333 -19.49 2.76 1.70
C MET A 333 -20.19 4.09 1.97
N ALA A 334 -19.97 5.12 1.15
CA ALA A 334 -20.68 6.39 1.23
C ALA A 334 -22.19 6.20 1.08
N ALA A 335 -22.62 5.37 0.13
CA ALA A 335 -24.03 5.07 -0.07
C ALA A 335 -24.62 4.30 1.12
N LEU A 336 -23.89 3.35 1.68
CA LEU A 336 -24.29 2.62 2.90
C LEU A 336 -24.41 3.56 4.11
N VAL A 337 -23.43 4.43 4.34
CA VAL A 337 -23.46 5.41 5.44
C VAL A 337 -24.64 6.38 5.28
N LEU A 338 -24.90 6.86 4.06
CA LEU A 338 -26.05 7.71 3.79
C LEU A 338 -27.37 6.98 4.00
N LEU A 339 -27.46 5.70 3.63
CA LEU A 339 -28.63 4.86 3.91
C LEU A 339 -28.87 4.74 5.42
N LEU A 340 -27.84 4.37 6.19
CA LEU A 340 -27.90 4.28 7.65
C LEU A 340 -28.24 5.63 8.29
N SER A 341 -27.70 6.73 7.77
CA SER A 341 -28.03 8.10 8.22
C SER A 341 -29.52 8.41 8.07
N THR A 342 -30.23 7.83 7.09
CA THR A 342 -31.70 7.99 7.04
C THR A 342 -32.42 7.17 8.12
N LEU A 343 -31.85 6.04 8.55
CA LEU A 343 -32.49 5.08 9.45
C LEU A 343 -32.35 5.50 10.93
N PHE A 344 -31.24 6.13 11.28
CA PHE A 344 -30.95 6.58 12.64
C PHE A 344 -31.36 8.04 12.90
N ARG A 345 -31.68 8.35 14.16
CA ARG A 345 -32.10 9.69 14.61
C ARG A 345 -30.97 10.55 15.15
N SER A 346 -29.72 10.12 15.01
CA SER A 346 -28.52 10.87 15.39
C SER A 346 -27.30 10.32 14.64
N ALA A 347 -26.23 11.09 14.56
CA ALA A 347 -25.02 10.69 13.85
C ALA A 347 -24.23 9.59 14.57
N ILE A 348 -24.28 9.54 15.91
CA ILE A 348 -23.47 8.62 16.73
C ILE A 348 -23.74 7.13 16.39
N PRO A 349 -25.00 6.64 16.33
CA PRO A 349 -25.27 5.26 15.91
C PRO A 349 -24.80 4.93 14.50
N VAL A 350 -24.82 5.91 13.59
CA VAL A 350 -24.34 5.74 12.22
C VAL A 350 -22.82 5.51 12.23
N ILE A 351 -22.09 6.35 12.96
CA ILE A 351 -20.63 6.22 13.13
C ILE A 351 -20.30 4.89 13.80
N PHE A 352 -21.00 4.52 14.86
CA PHE A 352 -20.74 3.28 15.60
C PHE A 352 -20.99 2.04 14.74
N THR A 353 -22.13 1.97 14.04
CA THR A 353 -22.47 0.82 13.19
C THR A 353 -21.52 0.66 12.00
N THR A 354 -21.17 1.77 11.34
CA THR A 354 -20.21 1.76 10.23
C THR A 354 -18.78 1.46 10.68
N GLY A 355 -18.39 1.96 11.86
CA GLY A 355 -17.11 1.67 12.50
C GLY A 355 -16.98 0.19 12.87
N VAL A 356 -17.98 -0.38 13.55
CA VAL A 356 -18.00 -1.82 13.89
C VAL A 356 -17.97 -2.68 12.63
N PHE A 357 -18.75 -2.33 11.60
CA PHE A 357 -18.72 -3.06 10.34
C PHE A 357 -17.32 -3.04 9.69
N SER A 358 -16.68 -1.88 9.62
CA SER A 358 -15.33 -1.75 9.04
C SER A 358 -14.28 -2.47 9.89
N PHE A 359 -14.40 -2.41 11.21
CA PHE A 359 -13.50 -3.09 12.14
C PHE A 359 -13.61 -4.62 12.04
N VAL A 360 -14.83 -5.16 11.94
CA VAL A 360 -15.03 -6.60 11.72
C VAL A 360 -14.43 -7.03 10.39
N VAL A 361 -14.59 -6.25 9.33
CA VAL A 361 -13.95 -6.54 8.04
C VAL A 361 -12.42 -6.58 8.20
N MET A 362 -11.83 -5.60 8.87
CA MET A 362 -10.39 -5.57 9.13
C MET A 362 -9.90 -6.77 9.96
N LEU A 363 -10.66 -7.22 10.96
CA LEU A 363 -10.32 -8.42 11.73
C LEU A 363 -10.33 -9.69 10.85
N LEU A 364 -11.31 -9.80 9.95
CA LEU A 364 -11.40 -10.94 9.02
C LEU A 364 -10.25 -10.94 8.01
N SER A 365 -9.67 -9.77 7.68
CA SER A 365 -8.50 -9.66 6.81
C SER A 365 -7.22 -10.23 7.42
N ASN A 366 -7.17 -10.41 8.75
CA ASN A 366 -6.03 -10.94 9.48
C ASN A 366 -6.27 -12.38 9.98
N ALA A 367 -7.29 -13.06 9.45
CA ALA A 367 -7.58 -14.43 9.83
C ALA A 367 -6.62 -15.40 9.12
N GLU A 368 -6.20 -16.47 9.82
CA GLU A 368 -5.36 -17.54 9.25
C GLU A 368 -6.06 -18.29 8.11
N ALA A 369 -7.39 -18.41 8.16
CA ALA A 369 -8.15 -19.09 7.13
C ALA A 369 -8.36 -18.19 5.90
N ALA A 370 -8.10 -18.75 4.71
CA ALA A 370 -8.24 -18.02 3.45
C ALA A 370 -9.65 -17.46 3.22
N VAL A 371 -10.71 -18.23 3.48
CA VAL A 371 -12.10 -17.80 3.19
C VAL A 371 -12.48 -16.47 3.88
N PRO A 372 -12.27 -16.28 5.19
CA PRO A 372 -12.44 -14.98 5.86
C PRO A 372 -11.67 -13.82 5.21
N VAL A 373 -10.41 -14.03 4.83
CA VAL A 373 -9.58 -13.02 4.18
C VAL A 373 -10.19 -12.60 2.85
N TYR A 374 -10.61 -13.56 2.02
CA TYR A 374 -11.29 -13.30 0.75
C TYR A 374 -12.61 -12.52 0.93
N ILE A 375 -13.42 -12.91 1.91
CA ILE A 375 -14.68 -12.20 2.21
C ILE A 375 -14.38 -10.75 2.64
N SER A 376 -13.38 -10.56 3.50
CA SER A 376 -13.04 -9.23 4.00
C SER A 376 -12.62 -8.28 2.88
N GLN A 377 -11.79 -8.76 1.96
CA GLN A 377 -11.23 -7.96 0.87
C GLN A 377 -12.28 -7.64 -0.20
N THR A 378 -13.33 -8.45 -0.34
CA THR A 378 -14.40 -8.23 -1.34
C THR A 378 -15.50 -7.29 -0.87
N LEU A 379 -15.64 -7.09 0.44
CA LEU A 379 -16.61 -6.15 1.01
C LEU A 379 -16.20 -4.70 0.78
N PRO A 380 -17.14 -3.74 0.76
CA PRO A 380 -16.85 -2.33 0.48
C PRO A 380 -15.72 -1.71 1.33
N PRO A 381 -15.57 -2.01 2.65
CA PRO A 381 -14.44 -1.53 3.44
C PRO A 381 -13.09 -2.14 3.00
N GLY A 382 -13.06 -3.42 2.61
CA GLY A 382 -11.85 -4.07 2.10
C GLY A 382 -11.48 -3.59 0.69
N ALA A 383 -12.47 -3.36 -0.17
CA ALA A 383 -12.25 -2.72 -1.49
C ALA A 383 -11.75 -1.27 -1.36
N ALA A 384 -12.11 -0.58 -0.27
CA ALA A 384 -11.55 0.72 0.09
C ALA A 384 -10.13 0.65 0.68
N MET A 385 -9.61 -0.54 0.98
CA MET A 385 -8.27 -0.79 1.52
C MET A 385 -7.56 -1.94 0.75
N PRO A 386 -7.34 -1.83 -0.56
CA PRO A 386 -6.80 -2.92 -1.35
C PRO A 386 -5.34 -3.20 -0.97
N THR A 387 -5.12 -4.30 -0.26
CA THR A 387 -3.78 -4.84 0.03
C THR A 387 -3.39 -5.91 -0.96
N ALA A 388 -4.32 -6.83 -1.23
CA ALA A 388 -4.08 -8.04 -1.98
C ALA A 388 -5.13 -8.33 -3.06
N LEU A 389 -6.06 -7.39 -3.26
CA LEU A 389 -7.15 -7.54 -4.22
C LEU A 389 -6.70 -7.75 -5.66
N LEU A 390 -5.48 -7.28 -5.97
CA LEU A 390 -4.87 -7.40 -7.28
C LEU A 390 -3.87 -8.57 -7.36
N TYR A 391 -3.58 -9.29 -6.27
CA TYR A 391 -2.82 -10.52 -6.34
C TYR A 391 -3.71 -11.67 -6.81
N GLU A 392 -3.09 -12.70 -7.38
CA GLU A 392 -3.81 -13.87 -7.89
C GLU A 392 -4.39 -14.70 -6.74
N GLY A 393 -5.59 -14.31 -6.31
CA GLY A 393 -6.41 -15.05 -5.37
C GLY A 393 -7.63 -15.65 -6.05
N LEU A 394 -7.58 -16.95 -6.37
CA LEU A 394 -8.77 -17.70 -6.76
C LEU A 394 -9.64 -17.98 -5.53
N THR A 395 -10.95 -17.76 -5.64
CA THR A 395 -11.91 -18.05 -4.55
C THR A 395 -11.69 -19.46 -3.96
N PRO A 396 -11.26 -19.60 -2.69
CA PRO A 396 -10.95 -20.90 -2.12
C PRO A 396 -12.20 -21.78 -2.07
N GLY A 397 -12.12 -22.98 -2.67
CA GLY A 397 -13.15 -24.02 -2.53
C GLY A 397 -14.35 -23.95 -3.49
N TRP A 398 -14.35 -23.08 -4.50
CA TRP A 398 -15.48 -22.94 -5.45
C TRP A 398 -15.31 -23.67 -6.80
N GLY A 399 -14.25 -24.47 -6.96
CA GLY A 399 -14.05 -25.31 -8.16
C GLY A 399 -14.05 -24.51 -9.48
N ALA A 400 -14.70 -25.03 -10.52
CA ALA A 400 -14.73 -24.48 -11.89
C ALA A 400 -15.37 -23.09 -12.06
N LEU A 401 -15.84 -22.46 -10.96
CA LEU A 401 -16.41 -21.11 -10.93
C LEU A 401 -15.43 -20.12 -10.29
N ALA A 402 -14.15 -20.28 -10.59
CA ALA A 402 -13.04 -19.40 -10.25
C ALA A 402 -13.31 -17.97 -10.78
N VAL A 403 -13.96 -17.14 -9.97
CA VAL A 403 -14.10 -15.70 -10.25
C VAL A 403 -12.90 -15.01 -9.61
N PRO A 404 -12.16 -14.18 -10.36
CA PRO A 404 -11.04 -13.48 -9.77
C PRO A 404 -11.54 -12.48 -8.72
N GLN A 405 -10.82 -12.39 -7.60
CA GLN A 405 -11.28 -11.67 -6.41
C GLN A 405 -11.61 -10.20 -6.67
N TRP A 406 -10.80 -9.50 -7.49
CA TRP A 406 -11.05 -8.12 -7.90
C TRP A 406 -12.42 -7.95 -8.57
N ALA A 407 -12.83 -8.90 -9.43
CA ALA A 407 -14.10 -8.83 -10.14
C ALA A 407 -15.28 -8.98 -9.17
N LEU A 408 -15.16 -9.90 -8.21
CA LEU A 408 -16.17 -10.07 -7.17
C LEU A 408 -16.30 -8.80 -6.30
N ALA A 409 -15.19 -8.19 -5.91
CA ALA A 409 -15.18 -6.95 -5.14
C ALA A 409 -15.84 -5.79 -5.89
N VAL A 410 -15.61 -5.67 -7.20
CA VAL A 410 -16.28 -4.69 -8.08
C VAL A 410 -17.78 -4.94 -8.11
N LEU A 411 -18.21 -6.19 -8.32
CA LEU A 411 -19.63 -6.55 -8.38
C LEU A 411 -20.36 -6.27 -7.05
N ILE A 412 -19.77 -6.68 -5.92
CA ILE A 412 -20.33 -6.47 -4.58
C ILE A 412 -20.41 -4.98 -4.25
N SER A 413 -19.34 -4.23 -4.51
CA SER A 413 -19.31 -2.77 -4.25
C SER A 413 -20.31 -2.03 -5.14
N ALA A 414 -20.39 -2.37 -6.42
CA ALA A 414 -21.38 -1.79 -7.34
C ALA A 414 -22.82 -2.13 -6.92
N ALA A 415 -23.08 -3.38 -6.53
CA ALA A 415 -24.39 -3.79 -6.02
C ALA A 415 -24.74 -3.04 -4.73
N ALA A 416 -23.83 -2.94 -3.76
CA ALA A 416 -24.02 -2.21 -2.52
C ALA A 416 -24.32 -0.72 -2.77
N LEU A 417 -23.58 -0.09 -3.68
CA LEU A 417 -23.80 1.29 -4.12
C LEU A 417 -25.21 1.48 -4.70
N VAL A 418 -25.59 0.67 -5.69
CA VAL A 418 -26.88 0.79 -6.38
C VAL A 418 -28.04 0.49 -5.44
N LEU A 419 -27.98 -0.60 -4.68
CA LEU A 419 -29.04 -1.00 -3.76
C LEU A 419 -29.26 0.03 -2.66
N SER A 420 -28.18 0.60 -2.11
CA SER A 420 -28.26 1.64 -1.07
C SER A 420 -28.89 2.93 -1.62
N ILE A 421 -28.46 3.38 -2.80
CA ILE A 421 -29.06 4.55 -3.46
C ILE A 421 -30.54 4.32 -3.74
N LEU A 422 -30.90 3.15 -4.29
CA LEU A 422 -32.30 2.81 -4.57
C LEU A 422 -33.14 2.72 -3.30
N ALA A 423 -32.60 2.19 -2.21
CA ALA A 423 -33.28 2.11 -0.91
C ALA A 423 -33.57 3.52 -0.35
N VAL A 424 -32.59 4.43 -0.38
CA VAL A 424 -32.78 5.84 0.02
C VAL A 424 -33.85 6.51 -0.85
N LEU A 425 -33.76 6.39 -2.18
CA LEU A 425 -34.73 6.99 -3.09
C LEU A 425 -36.14 6.42 -2.91
N ARG A 426 -36.27 5.11 -2.71
CA ARG A 426 -37.57 4.45 -2.46
C ARG A 426 -38.20 4.92 -1.16
N LYS A 427 -37.42 5.06 -0.09
CA LYS A 427 -37.88 5.57 1.20
C LYS A 427 -38.54 6.94 1.06
N TYR A 428 -37.85 7.87 0.39
CA TYR A 428 -38.37 9.24 0.19
C TYR A 428 -39.48 9.34 -0.85
N ARG A 429 -39.60 8.39 -1.79
CA ARG A 429 -40.75 8.30 -2.70
C ARG A 429 -42.01 7.72 -2.05
N ARG A 430 -41.92 6.77 -1.11
CA ARG A 430 -43.11 6.15 -0.48
C ARG A 430 -43.90 7.12 0.40
N VAL A 431 -43.26 8.14 0.95
CA VAL A 431 -43.91 9.25 1.68
C VAL A 431 -44.87 10.07 0.76
N SER A 432 -44.94 9.79 -0.55
CA SER A 432 -45.87 10.45 -1.49
C SER A 432 -47.28 9.84 -1.59
N ARG A 433 -47.56 8.67 -1.00
CA ARG A 433 -48.85 7.97 -1.13
C ARG A 433 -49.75 7.99 0.12
N VAL A 434 -49.35 8.73 1.15
CA VAL A 434 -50.15 9.02 2.35
C VAL A 434 -50.30 10.52 2.42
#